data_AF-A0A352JKR6-F1
#
_entry.id   AF-A0A352JKR6-F1
#
_cell.length_a   1.000
_cell.length_b   1.000
_cell.length_c   1.000
_cell.angle_alpha   90.00
_cell.angle_beta   90.00
_cell.angle_gamma   90.00
#
_symmetry.space_group_name_H-M   'P 1'
#
loop_
_entity.id
_entity.type
_entity.pdbx_description
1 polymer ?
#
loop_
_entity_poly.entity_id
_entity_poly.type
_entity_poly.pdbx_seq_one_letter_code
_entity_poly.pdbx_strand_id
1 'polypeptide(L)'
;MDRILLNLALLMAVAWGPWWITLGVIVASVCIAHNMYEVAVYALLADALYSAPGAGLWSFPLWNTLCALIILACSSIAREFVRNYA
;
A
#
# COMPACT_ATOMS: atom_id res chain seq x y z
N MET A 1 -10.16 -16.59 -0.48
CA MET A 1 -8.77 -17.08 -0.52
C MET A 1 -7.81 -16.02 -1.04
N ASP A 2 -8.25 -15.16 -1.95
CA ASP A 2 -7.44 -14.12 -2.62
C ASP A 2 -6.73 -13.15 -1.67
N ARG A 3 -7.38 -12.75 -0.56
CA ARG A 3 -6.79 -11.87 0.46
C ARG A 3 -5.56 -12.45 1.16
N ILE A 4 -5.58 -13.76 1.48
CA ILE A 4 -4.46 -14.42 2.16
C ILE A 4 -3.25 -14.48 1.22
N LEU A 5 -3.50 -14.78 -0.06
CA LEU A 5 -2.46 -14.86 -1.07
C LEU A 5 -1.84 -13.48 -1.36
N LEU A 6 -2.65 -12.42 -1.39
CA LEU A 6 -2.17 -11.03 -1.49
C LEU A 6 -1.38 -10.59 -0.25
N ASN A 7 -1.81 -10.94 0.96
CA ASN A 7 -1.04 -10.68 2.17
C ASN A 7 0.32 -11.40 2.16
N LEU A 8 0.35 -12.66 1.69
CA LEU A 8 1.60 -13.41 1.53
C LEU A 8 2.52 -12.74 0.49
N ALA A 9 1.96 -12.29 -0.64
CA ALA A 9 2.70 -11.57 -1.67
C ALA A 9 3.26 -10.23 -1.16
N LEU A 10 2.46 -9.46 -0.40
CA LEU A 10 2.91 -8.22 0.25
C LEU A 10 4.02 -8.48 1.26
N LEU A 11 3.87 -9.50 2.10
CA LEU A 11 4.89 -9.89 3.07
C LEU A 11 6.21 -10.23 2.38
N MET A 12 6.17 -11.04 1.31
CA MET A 12 7.35 -11.40 0.51
C MET A 12 7.98 -10.17 -0.16
N ALA A 13 7.15 -9.26 -0.68
CA ALA A 13 7.59 -8.04 -1.36
C ALA A 13 8.21 -7.02 -0.39
N VAL A 14 7.76 -6.97 0.87
CA VAL A 14 8.34 -6.11 1.92
C VAL A 14 9.60 -6.75 2.51
N ALA A 15 9.62 -8.07 2.73
CA ALA A 15 10.72 -8.75 3.40
C ALA A 15 11.97 -8.94 2.52
N TRP A 16 11.78 -9.22 1.22
CA TRP A 16 12.88 -9.54 0.30
C TRP A 16 12.89 -8.69 -0.98
N GLY A 17 11.77 -8.06 -1.33
CA GLY A 17 11.68 -7.26 -2.54
C GLY A 17 12.30 -5.87 -2.34
N PRO A 18 12.98 -5.28 -3.31
CA PRO A 18 13.30 -3.84 -3.30
C PRO A 18 12.04 -2.94 -3.35
N TRP A 19 12.15 -1.70 -2.86
CA TRP A 19 11.03 -0.76 -2.65
C TRP A 19 10.04 -0.60 -3.82
N TRP A 20 10.55 -0.57 -5.06
CA TRP A 20 9.74 -0.46 -6.28
C TRP A 20 8.81 -1.67 -6.53
N ILE A 21 9.22 -2.88 -6.10
CA ILE A 21 8.41 -4.09 -6.20
C ILE A 21 7.33 -4.03 -5.12
N THR A 22 7.71 -3.62 -3.92
CA THR A 22 6.79 -3.44 -2.80
C THR A 22 5.67 -2.45 -3.15
N LEU A 23 6.01 -1.32 -3.78
CA LEU A 23 5.06 -0.32 -4.26
C LEU A 23 4.14 -0.91 -5.34
N GLY A 24 4.68 -1.63 -6.33
CA GLY A 24 3.87 -2.27 -7.38
C GLY A 24 2.88 -3.29 -6.83
N VAL A 25 3.30 -4.12 -5.86
CA VAL A 25 2.42 -5.09 -5.20
C VAL A 25 1.36 -4.39 -4.35
N ILE A 26 1.69 -3.30 -3.66
CA ILE A 26 0.72 -2.46 -2.93
C ILE A 26 -0.37 -1.95 -3.87
N VAL A 27 0.00 -1.36 -5.01
CA VAL A 27 -0.97 -0.85 -6.00
C VAL A 27 -1.86 -1.97 -6.53
N ALA A 28 -1.26 -3.09 -6.95
CA ALA A 28 -2.00 -4.25 -7.44
C ALA A 28 -2.96 -4.81 -6.37
N SER A 29 -2.52 -4.85 -5.11
CA SER A 29 -3.34 -5.33 -3.99
C SER A 29 -4.57 -4.47 -3.78
N VAL A 30 -4.46 -3.15 -3.86
CA VAL A 30 -5.61 -2.25 -3.70
C VAL A 30 -6.57 -2.35 -4.89
N CYS A 31 -6.05 -2.54 -6.10
CA CYS A 31 -6.88 -2.74 -7.30
C CYS A 31 -7.64 -4.08 -7.27
N ILE A 32 -6.99 -5.16 -6.84
CA ILE A 32 -7.54 -6.52 -6.86
C ILE A 32 -8.41 -6.78 -5.62
N ALA A 33 -7.92 -6.43 -4.43
CA ALA A 33 -8.62 -6.65 -3.16
C ALA A 33 -9.18 -5.34 -2.61
N HIS A 34 -10.51 -5.24 -2.67
CA HIS A 34 -11.23 -4.08 -2.16
C HIS A 34 -11.12 -3.97 -0.62
N ASN A 35 -10.92 -2.74 -0.13
CA ASN A 35 -10.86 -2.40 1.30
C ASN A 35 -9.84 -3.24 2.11
N MET A 36 -8.66 -3.48 1.53
CA MET A 36 -7.59 -4.21 2.21
C MET A 36 -6.76 -3.26 3.07
N TYR A 37 -7.24 -2.96 4.28
CA TYR A 37 -6.56 -2.09 5.24
C TYR A 37 -5.16 -2.59 5.62
N GLU A 38 -4.90 -3.88 5.46
CA GLU A 38 -3.59 -4.51 5.64
C GLU A 38 -2.52 -3.84 4.75
N VAL A 39 -2.90 -3.32 3.57
CA VAL A 39 -2.00 -2.58 2.68
C VAL A 39 -1.42 -1.34 3.36
N ALA A 40 -2.20 -0.62 4.17
CA ALA A 40 -1.69 0.55 4.90
C ALA A 40 -0.62 0.15 5.93
N VAL A 41 -0.79 -1.00 6.59
CA VAL A 41 0.19 -1.55 7.54
C VAL A 41 1.48 -1.93 6.80
N TYR A 42 1.38 -2.58 5.64
CA TYR A 42 2.55 -2.93 4.83
C TYR A 42 3.23 -1.70 4.20
N ALA A 43 2.49 -0.66 3.84
CA ALA A 43 3.06 0.60 3.36
C ALA A 43 3.84 1.32 4.46
N LEU A 44 3.34 1.29 5.70
CA LEU A 44 4.04 1.83 6.87
C LEU A 44 5.31 1.03 7.18
N LEU A 45 5.24 -0.31 7.11
CA LEU A 45 6.42 -1.17 7.24
C LEU A 45 7.45 -0.90 6.13
N ALA A 46 6.99 -0.70 4.90
CA ALA A 46 7.86 -0.36 3.77
C ALA A 46 8.53 1.00 3.97
N ASP A 47 7.82 2.02 4.44
CA ASP A 47 8.44 3.30 4.83
C ASP A 47 9.49 3.12 5.93
N ALA A 48 9.17 2.35 6.97
CA ALA A 48 10.13 2.09 8.05
C ALA A 48 11.40 1.37 7.55
N LEU A 49 11.26 0.45 6.58
CA LEU A 49 12.38 -0.29 6.00
C LEU A 49 13.22 0.56 5.03
N TYR A 50 12.56 1.28 4.12
CA TYR A 50 13.21 1.93 2.98
C TYR A 50 13.59 3.40 3.24
N SER A 51 12.91 4.09 4.16
CA SER A 51 13.19 5.49 4.49
C SER A 51 14.35 5.65 5.50
N ALA A 52 14.84 4.55 6.09
CA ALA A 52 15.88 4.55 7.14
C ALA A 52 17.29 5.06 6.70
N PRO A 53 17.80 4.84 5.47
CA PRO A 53 19.20 5.17 5.17
C PRO A 53 19.45 6.60 4.68
N GLY A 54 18.41 7.40 4.37
CA GLY A 54 18.55 8.67 3.64
C GLY A 54 18.00 9.92 4.33
N ALA A 55 17.57 9.82 5.60
CA ALA A 55 16.80 10.86 6.26
C ALA A 55 17.67 12.07 6.67
N GLY A 56 17.86 13.03 5.74
CA GLY A 56 18.10 14.43 6.09
C GLY A 56 16.82 15.06 6.68
N LEU A 57 16.94 16.16 7.44
CA LEU A 57 15.84 16.89 8.11
C LEU A 57 14.64 17.29 7.22
N TRP A 58 14.80 17.22 5.89
CA TRP A 58 13.78 17.54 4.88
C TRP A 58 13.18 16.32 4.16
N SER A 59 13.66 15.12 4.48
CA SER A 59 13.22 13.87 3.85
C SER A 59 12.03 13.36 4.63
N PHE A 60 10.80 13.57 4.12
CA PHE A 60 9.58 13.14 4.81
C PHE A 60 9.49 11.61 4.75
N PRO A 61 9.68 10.88 5.86
CA PRO A 61 9.91 9.43 5.84
C PRO A 61 8.61 8.60 5.72
N LEU A 62 7.50 9.23 5.31
CA LEU A 62 6.15 8.66 5.31
C LEU A 62 5.42 8.75 3.95
N TRP A 63 6.16 8.90 2.86
CA TRP A 63 5.56 9.14 1.54
C TRP A 63 4.80 7.92 1.02
N ASN A 64 5.33 6.71 1.23
CA ASN A 64 4.65 5.49 0.79
C ASN A 64 3.34 5.28 1.56
N THR A 65 3.36 5.57 2.87
CA THR A 65 2.17 5.45 3.71
C THR A 65 1.08 6.44 3.28
N LEU A 66 1.46 7.70 3.00
CA LEU A 66 0.53 8.71 2.48
C LEU A 66 -0.07 8.30 1.13
N CYS A 67 0.76 7.84 0.18
CA CYS A 67 0.27 7.37 -1.11
C CYS A 67 -0.69 6.19 -0.96
N ALA A 68 -0.37 5.21 -0.10
CA ALA A 68 -1.26 4.07 0.13
C ALA A 68 -2.62 4.50 0.72
N LEU A 69 -2.63 5.45 1.66
CA LEU A 69 -3.87 5.99 2.23
C LEU A 69 -4.71 6.75 1.21
N ILE A 70 -4.07 7.57 0.35
CA ILE A 70 -4.77 8.28 -0.73
C ILE A 70 -5.41 7.28 -1.70
N ILE A 71 -4.67 6.25 -2.12
CA ILE A 71 -5.18 5.22 -3.03
C ILE A 71 -6.35 4.46 -2.39
N LEU A 72 -6.25 4.10 -1.10
CA LEU A 72 -7.35 3.47 -0.37
C LEU A 72 -8.58 4.38 -0.30
N ALA A 73 -8.42 5.66 0.03
CA ALA A 73 -9.51 6.62 0.09
C ALA A 73 -10.17 6.84 -1.28
N CYS A 74 -9.38 6.96 -2.35
CA CYS A 74 -9.89 7.02 -3.71
C CYS A 74 -10.66 5.75 -4.07
N SER A 75 -10.15 4.57 -3.71
CA SER A 75 -10.82 3.29 -3.98
C SER A 75 -12.16 3.16 -3.24
N SER A 76 -12.27 3.68 -2.01
CA SER A 76 -13.52 3.66 -1.26
C SER A 76 -14.54 4.65 -1.83
N ILE A 77 -14.11 5.87 -2.18
CA ILE A 77 -15.00 6.91 -2.75
C ILE A 77 -15.50 6.50 -4.12
N ALA A 78 -14.61 6.02 -5.01
CA ALA A 78 -14.99 5.55 -6.34
C ALA A 78 -16.05 4.45 -6.26
N ARG A 79 -15.97 3.58 -5.25
CA ARG A 79 -16.92 2.51 -5.05
C ARG A 79 -18.25 2.98 -4.48
N GLU A 80 -18.24 3.93 -3.54
CA GLU A 80 -19.46 4.55 -3.04
C GLU A 80 -20.22 5.27 -4.16
N PHE A 81 -19.48 5.90 -5.08
CA PHE A 81 -20.04 6.48 -6.29
C PHE A 81 -20.67 5.42 -7.20
N VAL A 82 -19.96 4.32 -7.50
CA VAL A 82 -20.51 3.22 -8.31
C VAL A 82 -21.75 2.61 -7.66
N ARG A 83 -21.75 2.42 -6.34
CA ARG A 83 -22.89 1.81 -5.63
C ARG A 83 -24.12 2.73 -5.56
N ASN A 84 -23.95 4.04 -5.54
CA ASN A 84 -25.06 4.99 -5.51
C ASN A 84 -25.66 5.27 -6.89
N TYR A 85 -24.92 5.00 -7.97
CA TYR A 85 -25.33 5.31 -9.36
C TYR A 85 -25.52 4.09 -10.27
N ALA A 86 -25.35 2.86 -9.77
CA ALA A 86 -25.64 1.60 -10.45
C ALA A 86 -26.75 0.83 -9.73
#